data_AF-A0A0L6W7E9-F1
#
_entry.id   AF-A0A0L6W7E9-F1
#
_cell.length_a   1.000
_cell.length_b   1.000
_cell.length_c   1.000
_cell.angle_alpha   90.00
_cell.angle_beta   90.00
_cell.angle_gamma   90.00
#
_symmetry.space_group_name_H-M   'P 1'
#
loop_
_entity.id
_entity.type
_entity.pdbx_description
1 polymer ?
#
loop_
_entity_poly.entity_id
_entity_poly.type
_entity_poly.pdbx_seq_one_letter_code
_entity_poly.pdbx_strand_id
1 'polypeptide(L)'
;MIHIRGVRRDDLVKQLMRKMAPPLVTLLSSPPEVQWVALRNINILQKQPDVLSNEMRVFFCKYNDPLSVKVEKLEIMVRLANEKNVDALLSELKEYASKVDVDFVRKSIKAIGQAAVKIDTAAERCVNVLLELISTRVSYVVQEAVVVMKDIFRKYPSTYEGVIPTLCGNRDELDEPEAKASLIWIIGEYANKIDNADELLVIFVDSFTEESYPVRSLLFMCFAFPH
;
A
#
# COMPACT_ATOMS: atom_id res chain seq x y z
N MET A 1 9.57 18.51 25.50
CA MET A 1 8.13 18.61 25.18
C MET A 1 7.17 18.35 26.37
N ILE A 2 7.69 18.19 27.60
CA ILE A 2 6.87 18.03 28.83
C ILE A 2 6.07 19.31 29.15
N HIS A 3 6.60 20.48 28.75
CA HIS A 3 5.95 21.78 28.99
C HIS A 3 4.71 22.07 28.11
N ILE A 4 4.53 21.39 26.96
CA ILE A 4 3.33 21.57 26.12
C ILE A 4 2.08 20.93 26.76
N ARG A 5 2.25 19.87 27.56
CA ARG A 5 1.14 19.23 28.29
C ARG A 5 0.51 20.15 29.35
N GLY A 6 1.21 21.20 29.78
CA GLY A 6 0.68 22.21 30.70
C GLY A 6 0.02 23.41 30.02
N VAL A 7 0.09 23.51 28.69
CA VAL A 7 -0.48 24.64 27.94
C VAL A 7 -1.96 24.37 27.70
N ARG A 8 -2.83 25.03 28.47
CA ARG A 8 -4.31 24.95 28.35
C ARG A 8 -4.90 25.76 27.20
N ARG A 9 -4.08 26.48 26.41
CA ARG A 9 -4.55 27.30 25.27
C ARG A 9 -4.29 26.58 23.96
N ASP A 10 -5.33 26.00 23.39
CA ASP A 10 -5.28 25.29 22.10
C ASP A 10 -4.75 26.17 20.96
N ASP A 11 -5.00 27.48 21.00
CA ASP A 11 -4.50 28.43 20.00
C ASP A 11 -2.98 28.57 20.02
N LEU A 12 -2.39 28.58 21.23
CA LEU A 12 -0.93 28.65 21.39
C LEU A 12 -0.28 27.34 20.93
N VAL A 13 -0.92 26.19 21.21
CA VAL A 13 -0.47 24.89 20.72
C VAL A 13 -0.49 24.88 19.19
N LYS A 14 -1.60 25.27 18.55
CA LYS A 14 -1.70 25.37 17.09
C LYS A 14 -0.65 26.31 16.48
N GLN A 15 -0.39 27.46 17.11
CA GLN A 15 0.62 28.40 16.65
C GLN A 15 2.05 27.81 16.75
N LEU A 16 2.37 27.11 17.83
CA LEU A 16 3.65 26.43 18.01
C LEU A 16 3.81 25.28 17.00
N MET A 17 2.77 24.47 16.78
CA MET A 17 2.78 23.39 15.79
C MET A 17 3.10 23.93 14.38
N ARG A 18 2.46 25.04 13.96
CA ARG A 18 2.75 25.70 12.67
C ARG A 18 4.20 26.18 12.55
N LYS A 19 4.81 26.63 13.65
CA LYS A 19 6.22 27.06 13.68
C LYS A 19 7.21 25.89 13.66
N MET A 20 6.78 24.66 13.93
CA MET A 20 7.65 23.48 13.87
C MET A 20 7.82 22.93 12.46
N ALA A 21 6.88 23.14 11.55
CA ALA A 21 6.98 22.62 10.19
C ALA A 21 8.23 23.15 9.44
N PRO A 22 8.52 24.47 9.39
CA PRO A 22 9.66 24.99 8.64
C PRO A 22 11.04 24.39 9.05
N PRO A 23 11.42 24.31 10.33
CA PRO A 23 12.71 23.71 10.69
C PRO A 23 12.77 22.21 10.38
N LEU A 24 11.66 21.47 10.49
CA LEU A 24 11.60 20.06 10.10
C LEU A 24 11.81 19.89 8.59
N VAL A 25 11.21 20.77 7.79
CA VAL A 25 11.42 20.79 6.32
C VAL A 25 12.87 21.11 5.97
N THR A 26 13.51 22.06 6.66
CA THR A 26 14.92 22.39 6.45
C THR A 26 15.84 21.21 6.76
N LEU A 27 15.54 20.41 7.80
CA LEU A 27 16.32 19.20 8.12
C LEU A 27 16.29 18.16 6.99
N LEU A 28 15.20 18.10 6.21
CA LEU A 28 15.09 17.22 5.04
C LEU A 28 15.93 17.67 3.85
N SER A 29 16.56 18.85 3.92
CA SER A 29 17.54 19.32 2.94
C SER A 29 19.00 19.08 3.37
N SER A 30 19.22 18.48 4.55
CA SER A 30 20.55 18.14 5.07
C SER A 30 21.13 16.87 4.40
N PRO A 31 22.37 16.44 4.70
CA PRO A 31 22.92 15.18 4.19
C PRO A 31 22.09 13.95 4.58
N PRO A 32 22.19 12.82 3.83
CA PRO A 32 21.29 11.67 3.98
C PRO A 32 21.22 11.09 5.40
N GLU A 33 22.33 11.10 6.15
CA GLU A 33 22.40 10.61 7.53
C GLU A 33 21.55 11.47 8.47
N VAL A 34 21.64 12.79 8.30
CA VAL A 34 20.83 13.76 9.06
C VAL A 34 19.36 13.65 8.66
N GLN A 35 19.07 13.49 7.36
CA GLN A 35 17.70 13.28 6.89
C GLN A 35 17.09 12.03 7.50
N TRP A 36 17.83 10.92 7.54
CA TRP A 36 17.33 9.67 8.11
C TRP A 36 16.99 9.81 9.60
N VAL A 37 17.86 10.45 10.38
CA VAL A 37 17.58 10.75 11.80
C VAL A 37 16.39 11.71 11.94
N ALA A 38 16.29 12.72 11.06
CA ALA A 38 15.16 13.65 11.07
C ALA A 38 13.84 12.94 10.76
N LEU A 39 13.80 12.06 9.75
CA LEU A 39 12.63 11.27 9.37
C LEU A 39 12.17 10.34 10.50
N ARG A 40 13.11 9.66 11.18
CA ARG A 40 12.80 8.84 12.37
C ARG A 40 12.17 9.68 13.49
N ASN A 41 12.71 10.86 13.75
CA ASN A 41 12.15 11.77 14.75
C ASN A 41 10.77 12.30 14.33
N ILE A 42 10.59 12.65 13.05
CA ILE A 42 9.29 13.04 12.49
C ILE A 42 8.26 11.92 12.68
N ASN A 43 8.64 10.67 12.43
CA ASN A 43 7.80 9.49 12.61
C ASN A 43 7.32 9.37 14.08
N ILE A 44 8.19 9.66 15.07
CA ILE A 44 7.84 9.70 16.50
C ILE A 44 6.94 10.90 16.84
N LEU A 45 7.16 12.05 16.22
CA LEU A 45 6.39 13.28 16.41
C LEU A 45 4.93 13.17 15.90
N GLN A 46 4.62 12.13 15.11
CA GLN A 46 3.27 11.92 14.57
C GLN A 46 2.20 11.55 15.62
N LYS A 47 2.53 11.51 16.92
CA LYS A 47 1.50 11.61 17.98
C LYS A 47 0.65 12.89 17.86
N GLN A 48 1.11 13.88 17.09
CA GLN A 48 0.34 15.06 16.71
C GLN A 48 0.32 15.20 15.16
N PRO A 49 -0.69 14.63 14.47
CA PRO A 49 -0.72 14.58 13.00
C PRO A 49 -0.84 15.97 12.34
N ASP A 50 -1.29 16.99 13.08
CA ASP A 50 -1.56 18.33 12.57
C ASP A 50 -0.30 19.14 12.21
N VAL A 51 0.89 18.73 12.65
CA VAL A 51 2.12 19.52 12.45
C VAL A 51 2.52 19.59 10.97
N LEU A 52 2.36 18.48 10.25
CA LEU A 52 2.89 18.30 8.88
C LEU A 52 1.80 17.96 7.87
N SER A 53 0.52 18.10 8.24
CA SER A 53 -0.63 17.70 7.42
C SER A 53 -0.66 18.36 6.03
N ASN A 54 -0.06 19.55 5.89
CA ASN A 54 -0.01 20.32 4.65
C ASN A 54 1.30 20.16 3.87
N GLU A 55 2.29 19.46 4.44
CA GLU A 55 3.67 19.42 3.92
C GLU A 55 3.99 18.10 3.18
N MET A 56 2.96 17.36 2.72
CA MET A 56 3.14 16.04 2.08
C MET A 56 4.18 16.05 0.94
N ARG A 57 4.18 17.10 0.11
CA ARG A 57 5.07 17.21 -1.05
C ARG A 57 6.56 17.26 -0.67
N VAL A 58 6.89 17.68 0.55
CA VAL A 58 8.27 17.70 1.06
C VAL A 58 8.82 16.28 1.21
N PHE A 59 7.94 15.30 1.44
CA PHE A 59 8.30 13.90 1.60
C PHE A 59 8.39 13.14 0.28
N PHE A 60 8.21 13.79 -0.87
CA PHE A 60 8.44 13.12 -2.15
C PHE A 60 9.91 12.71 -2.29
N CYS A 61 10.11 11.50 -2.80
CA CYS A 61 11.41 10.88 -2.98
C CYS A 61 12.13 11.54 -4.16
N LYS A 62 13.39 11.92 -3.96
CA LYS A 62 14.27 12.35 -5.03
C LYS A 62 14.96 11.14 -5.65
N TYR A 63 15.40 11.28 -6.89
CA TYR A 63 16.09 10.21 -7.61
C TYR A 63 17.34 9.70 -6.85
N ASN A 64 18.12 10.64 -6.30
CA ASN A 64 19.36 10.39 -5.57
C ASN A 64 19.18 10.04 -4.08
N ASP A 65 17.95 9.95 -3.58
CA ASP A 65 17.72 9.55 -2.19
C ASP A 65 18.11 8.07 -1.99
N PRO A 66 18.84 7.73 -0.91
CA PRO A 66 19.08 6.34 -0.55
C PRO A 66 17.78 5.58 -0.28
N LEU A 67 17.77 4.26 -0.50
CA LEU A 67 16.58 3.41 -0.28
C LEU A 67 16.01 3.55 1.14
N SER A 68 16.88 3.62 2.16
CA SER A 68 16.45 3.82 3.55
C SER A 68 15.65 5.10 3.75
N VAL A 69 16.06 6.20 3.12
CA VAL A 69 15.36 7.50 3.16
C VAL A 69 14.04 7.42 2.41
N LYS A 70 14.03 6.79 1.22
CA LYS A 70 12.82 6.62 0.41
C LYS A 70 11.73 5.84 1.15
N VAL A 71 12.11 4.78 1.86
CA VAL A 71 11.17 3.95 2.63
C VAL A 71 10.53 4.73 3.79
N GLU A 72 11.32 5.49 4.56
CA GLU A 72 10.77 6.31 5.65
C GLU A 72 9.87 7.43 5.13
N LYS A 73 10.26 8.07 4.02
CA LYS A 73 9.44 9.07 3.33
C LYS A 73 8.08 8.51 2.91
N LEU A 74 8.08 7.32 2.31
CA LEU A 74 6.86 6.62 1.90
C LEU A 74 5.92 6.34 3.08
N GLU A 75 6.46 5.86 4.20
CA GLU A 75 5.67 5.61 5.40
C GLU A 75 5.02 6.90 5.94
N ILE A 76 5.78 8.00 5.98
CA ILE A 76 5.27 9.31 6.38
C ILE A 76 4.18 9.80 5.42
N MET A 77 4.37 9.65 4.11
CA MET A 77 3.39 10.05 3.09
C MET A 77 2.04 9.33 3.29
N VAL A 78 2.04 8.01 3.47
CA VAL A 78 0.80 7.24 3.74
C VAL A 78 0.12 7.73 5.03
N ARG A 79 0.90 8.05 6.06
CA ARG A 79 0.35 8.55 7.33
C ARG A 79 -0.19 9.97 7.23
N LEU A 80 0.38 10.83 6.39
CA LEU A 80 -0.14 12.19 6.13
C LEU A 80 -1.28 12.22 5.11
N ALA A 81 -1.55 11.10 4.42
CA ALA A 81 -2.62 10.97 3.44
C ALA A 81 -3.99 11.30 4.04
N ASN A 82 -4.74 12.15 3.34
CA ASN A 82 -6.11 12.53 3.62
C ASN A 82 -6.83 12.83 2.30
N GLU A 83 -8.14 13.08 2.35
CA GLU A 83 -8.98 13.29 1.17
C GLU A 83 -8.51 14.43 0.27
N LYS A 84 -7.81 15.43 0.81
CA LYS A 84 -7.37 16.61 0.06
C LYS A 84 -6.08 16.39 -0.72
N ASN A 85 -5.26 15.41 -0.32
CA ASN A 85 -3.93 15.19 -0.90
C ASN A 85 -3.74 13.79 -1.50
N VAL A 86 -4.74 12.91 -1.39
CA VAL A 86 -4.65 11.53 -1.89
C VAL A 86 -4.39 11.45 -3.39
N ASP A 87 -4.91 12.36 -4.20
CA ASP A 87 -4.65 12.37 -5.64
C ASP A 87 -3.18 12.65 -5.98
N ALA A 88 -2.55 13.58 -5.25
CA ALA A 88 -1.13 13.86 -5.39
C ALA A 88 -0.29 12.67 -4.91
N LEU A 89 -0.69 12.03 -3.81
CA LEU A 89 -0.05 10.82 -3.32
C LEU A 89 -0.11 9.69 -4.37
N LEU A 90 -1.29 9.38 -4.90
CA LEU A 90 -1.48 8.29 -5.86
C LEU A 90 -0.72 8.53 -7.17
N SER A 91 -0.71 9.77 -7.66
CA SER A 91 0.06 10.15 -8.84
C SER A 91 1.55 9.86 -8.66
N GLU A 92 2.09 10.23 -7.49
CA GLU A 92 3.49 10.01 -7.16
C GLU A 92 3.81 8.52 -6.96
N LEU A 93 2.94 7.77 -6.24
CA LEU A 93 3.09 6.33 -6.03
C LEU A 93 3.05 5.53 -7.35
N LYS A 94 2.22 5.95 -8.29
CA LYS A 94 2.17 5.37 -9.64
C LYS A 94 3.48 5.59 -10.39
N GLU A 95 4.10 6.76 -10.26
CA GLU A 95 5.42 6.99 -10.84
C GLU A 95 6.49 6.12 -10.18
N TYR A 96 6.43 5.95 -8.86
CA TYR A 96 7.36 5.08 -8.13
C TYR A 96 7.22 3.61 -8.51
N ALA A 97 6.00 3.15 -8.74
CA ALA A 97 5.71 1.79 -9.21
C ALA A 97 6.22 1.51 -10.64
N SER A 98 6.58 2.56 -11.39
CA SER A 98 7.14 2.45 -12.75
C SER A 98 8.68 2.54 -12.78
N LYS A 99 9.36 2.56 -11.62
CA LYS A 99 10.83 2.62 -11.52
C LYS A 99 11.46 1.22 -11.60
N VAL A 100 12.80 1.19 -11.65
CA VAL A 100 13.59 -0.05 -11.80
C VAL A 100 13.92 -0.76 -10.47
N ASP A 101 13.78 -0.07 -9.34
CA ASP A 101 14.12 -0.61 -8.01
C ASP A 101 12.95 -1.46 -7.48
N VAL A 102 13.08 -2.79 -7.58
CA VAL A 102 12.03 -3.76 -7.24
C VAL A 102 11.55 -3.60 -5.79
N ASP A 103 12.47 -3.43 -4.85
CA ASP A 103 12.13 -3.30 -3.42
C ASP A 103 11.34 -2.02 -3.15
N PHE A 104 11.71 -0.93 -3.83
CA PHE A 104 11.00 0.34 -3.70
C PHE A 104 9.64 0.33 -4.42
N VAL A 105 9.55 -0.32 -5.57
CA VAL A 105 8.30 -0.50 -6.32
C VAL A 105 7.29 -1.26 -5.47
N ARG A 106 7.68 -2.41 -4.90
CA ARG A 106 6.78 -3.22 -4.05
C ARG A 106 6.23 -2.43 -2.87
N LYS A 107 7.11 -1.70 -2.17
CA LYS A 107 6.68 -0.84 -1.05
C LYS A 107 5.72 0.25 -1.49
N SER A 108 5.92 0.81 -2.68
CA SER A 108 5.05 1.85 -3.25
C SER A 108 3.67 1.29 -3.60
N ILE A 109 3.59 0.08 -4.17
CA ILE A 109 2.32 -0.64 -4.42
C ILE A 109 1.59 -0.92 -3.09
N LYS A 110 2.33 -1.38 -2.07
CA LYS A 110 1.78 -1.57 -0.71
C LYS A 110 1.25 -0.27 -0.10
N ALA A 111 1.92 0.86 -0.34
CA ALA A 111 1.46 2.17 0.08
C ALA A 111 0.15 2.59 -0.59
N ILE A 112 -0.08 2.24 -1.87
CA ILE A 112 -1.37 2.45 -2.55
C ILE A 112 -2.48 1.67 -1.82
N GLY A 113 -2.23 0.42 -1.48
CA GLY A 113 -3.14 -0.41 -0.68
C GLY A 113 -3.49 0.19 0.68
N GLN A 114 -2.47 0.67 1.40
CA GLN A 114 -2.66 1.32 2.68
C GLN A 114 -3.48 2.60 2.56
N ALA A 115 -3.28 3.40 1.50
CA ALA A 115 -4.08 4.57 1.22
C ALA A 115 -5.55 4.19 0.93
N ALA A 116 -5.79 3.12 0.17
CA ALA A 116 -7.13 2.60 -0.11
C ALA A 116 -7.87 2.20 1.16
N VAL A 117 -7.21 1.48 2.09
CA VAL A 117 -7.81 1.02 3.35
C VAL A 117 -8.02 2.17 4.34
N LYS A 118 -7.16 3.19 4.29
CA LYS A 118 -7.18 4.34 5.21
C LYS A 118 -8.23 5.38 4.82
N ILE A 119 -8.47 5.60 3.52
CA ILE A 119 -9.32 6.67 2.99
C ILE A 119 -10.38 6.04 2.08
N ASP A 120 -11.59 5.87 2.61
CA ASP A 120 -12.67 5.17 1.88
C ASP A 120 -13.00 5.83 0.54
N THR A 121 -12.98 7.17 0.46
CA THR A 121 -13.23 7.92 -0.78
C THR A 121 -12.13 7.77 -1.84
N ALA A 122 -10.97 7.22 -1.47
CA ALA A 122 -9.86 6.98 -2.39
C ALA A 122 -9.80 5.53 -2.91
N ALA A 123 -10.52 4.60 -2.29
CA ALA A 123 -10.42 3.17 -2.59
C ALA A 123 -10.61 2.85 -4.08
N GLU A 124 -11.64 3.42 -4.72
CA GLU A 124 -11.90 3.22 -6.15
C GLU A 124 -10.74 3.72 -7.05
N ARG A 125 -10.18 4.89 -6.72
CA ARG A 125 -9.02 5.45 -7.43
C ARG A 125 -7.79 4.56 -7.25
N CYS A 126 -7.54 4.05 -6.04
CA CYS A 126 -6.45 3.12 -5.77
C CYS A 126 -6.60 1.82 -6.57
N VAL A 127 -7.81 1.24 -6.64
CA VAL A 127 -8.09 0.03 -7.42
C VAL A 127 -7.82 0.26 -8.90
N ASN A 128 -8.23 1.41 -9.45
CA ASN A 128 -7.95 1.75 -10.85
C ASN A 128 -6.44 1.85 -11.13
N VAL A 129 -5.66 2.47 -10.23
CA VAL A 129 -4.19 2.51 -10.37
C VAL A 129 -3.59 1.10 -10.31
N LEU A 130 -4.05 0.24 -9.40
CA LEU A 130 -3.57 -1.14 -9.31
C LEU A 130 -3.89 -1.94 -10.58
N LEU A 131 -5.08 -1.76 -11.16
CA LEU A 131 -5.46 -2.37 -12.45
C LEU A 131 -4.54 -1.95 -13.60
N GLU A 132 -4.22 -0.66 -13.68
CA GLU A 132 -3.27 -0.15 -14.67
C GLU A 132 -1.88 -0.78 -14.48
N LEU A 133 -1.41 -0.90 -13.23
CA LEU A 133 -0.14 -1.53 -12.91
C LEU A 133 -0.15 -3.03 -13.26
N ILE A 134 -1.24 -3.75 -12.99
CA ILE A 134 -1.40 -5.16 -13.37
C ILE A 134 -1.36 -5.32 -14.90
N SER A 135 -1.97 -4.39 -15.63
CA SER A 135 -2.00 -4.40 -17.09
C SER A 135 -0.62 -4.25 -17.74
N THR A 136 0.41 -3.83 -16.99
CA THR A 136 1.80 -3.80 -17.47
C THR A 136 2.42 -5.19 -17.65
N ARG A 137 1.83 -6.23 -17.05
CA ARG A 137 2.33 -7.62 -17.05
C ARG A 137 3.78 -7.77 -16.58
N VAL A 138 4.22 -6.89 -15.68
CA VAL A 138 5.51 -7.04 -15.01
C VAL A 138 5.31 -7.96 -13.80
N SER A 139 5.85 -9.18 -13.86
CA SER A 139 5.64 -10.26 -12.87
C SER A 139 5.67 -9.79 -11.39
N TYR A 140 6.74 -9.12 -10.94
CA TYR A 140 6.83 -8.65 -9.53
C TYR A 140 5.83 -7.53 -9.17
N VAL A 141 5.37 -6.74 -10.15
CA VAL A 141 4.35 -5.69 -9.96
C VAL A 141 2.97 -6.34 -9.83
N VAL A 142 2.66 -7.27 -10.73
CA VAL A 142 1.39 -8.02 -10.73
C VAL A 142 1.24 -8.78 -9.42
N GLN A 143 2.29 -9.47 -8.98
CA GLN A 143 2.28 -10.25 -7.74
C GLN A 143 1.99 -9.39 -6.52
N GLU A 144 2.72 -8.28 -6.34
CA GLU A 144 2.48 -7.37 -5.21
C GLU A 144 1.08 -6.72 -5.28
N ALA A 145 0.62 -6.35 -6.48
CA ALA A 145 -0.70 -5.78 -6.68
C ALA A 145 -1.82 -6.76 -6.30
N VAL A 146 -1.70 -8.06 -6.63
CA VAL A 146 -2.67 -9.10 -6.23
C VAL A 146 -2.74 -9.25 -4.72
N VAL A 147 -1.60 -9.23 -4.02
CA VAL A 147 -1.56 -9.29 -2.55
C VAL A 147 -2.28 -8.08 -1.94
N VAL A 148 -2.05 -6.89 -2.47
CA VAL A 148 -2.71 -5.66 -2.03
C VAL A 148 -4.22 -5.67 -2.34
N MET A 149 -4.62 -6.16 -3.52
CA MET A 149 -6.03 -6.27 -3.91
C MET A 149 -6.82 -7.16 -2.96
N LYS A 150 -6.25 -8.27 -2.48
CA LYS A 150 -6.86 -9.11 -1.43
C LYS A 150 -7.20 -8.28 -0.19
N ASP A 151 -6.28 -7.45 0.29
CA ASP A 151 -6.51 -6.62 1.49
C ASP A 151 -7.61 -5.57 1.27
N ILE A 152 -7.72 -5.02 0.05
CA ILE A 152 -8.81 -4.12 -0.35
C ILE A 152 -10.15 -4.88 -0.37
N PHE A 153 -10.21 -6.08 -0.95
CA PHE A 153 -11.42 -6.91 -0.95
C PHE A 153 -11.90 -7.28 0.46
N ARG A 154 -10.98 -7.55 1.38
CA ARG A 154 -11.32 -7.79 2.79
C ARG A 154 -11.94 -6.57 3.47
N LYS A 155 -11.55 -5.36 3.06
CA LYS A 155 -12.06 -4.10 3.60
C LYS A 155 -13.38 -3.67 2.94
N TYR A 156 -13.54 -3.92 1.64
CA TYR A 156 -14.73 -3.57 0.85
C TYR A 156 -15.30 -4.81 0.14
N PRO A 157 -15.97 -5.72 0.88
CA PRO A 157 -16.55 -6.92 0.30
C PRO A 157 -17.59 -6.59 -0.77
N SER A 158 -17.58 -7.33 -1.87
CA SER A 158 -18.57 -7.22 -2.96
C SER A 158 -18.63 -5.89 -3.73
N THR A 159 -17.69 -4.97 -3.54
CA THR A 159 -17.70 -3.66 -4.24
C THR A 159 -16.97 -3.69 -5.59
N TYR A 160 -15.86 -4.42 -5.68
CA TYR A 160 -14.92 -4.35 -6.81
C TYR A 160 -14.85 -5.65 -7.61
N GLU A 161 -15.97 -6.38 -7.71
CA GLU A 161 -16.02 -7.73 -8.30
C GLU A 161 -15.63 -7.77 -9.78
N GLY A 162 -15.92 -6.70 -10.53
CA GLY A 162 -15.54 -6.58 -11.93
C GLY A 162 -14.03 -6.63 -12.20
N VAL A 163 -13.20 -6.52 -11.15
CA VAL A 163 -11.73 -6.62 -11.23
C VAL A 163 -11.25 -8.07 -11.26
N ILE A 164 -12.03 -9.02 -10.72
CA ILE A 164 -11.62 -10.41 -10.51
C ILE A 164 -11.22 -11.13 -11.82
N PRO A 165 -11.95 -11.00 -12.94
CA PRO A 165 -11.56 -11.63 -14.20
C PRO A 165 -10.18 -11.15 -14.68
N THR A 166 -9.87 -9.87 -14.51
CA THR A 166 -8.57 -9.30 -14.86
C THR A 166 -7.46 -9.87 -13.99
N LEU A 167 -7.70 -10.09 -12.69
CA LEU A 167 -6.72 -10.72 -11.80
C LEU A 167 -6.45 -12.17 -12.22
N CYS A 168 -7.51 -12.94 -12.50
CA CYS A 168 -7.40 -14.33 -12.94
C CYS A 168 -6.71 -14.48 -14.30
N GLY A 169 -6.91 -13.51 -15.21
CA GLY A 169 -6.26 -13.47 -16.52
C GLY A 169 -4.74 -13.23 -16.49
N ASN A 170 -4.19 -12.79 -15.35
CA ASN A 170 -2.75 -12.59 -15.16
C ASN A 170 -2.13 -13.65 -14.22
N ARG A 171 -2.81 -14.79 -14.01
CA ARG A 171 -2.33 -15.87 -13.12
C ARG A 171 -0.95 -16.43 -13.50
N ASP A 172 -0.61 -16.42 -14.79
CA ASP A 172 0.64 -16.98 -15.29
C ASP A 172 1.87 -16.15 -14.86
N GLU A 173 1.65 -14.92 -14.39
CA GLU A 173 2.68 -14.02 -13.83
C GLU A 173 2.92 -14.24 -12.33
N LEU A 174 2.18 -15.15 -11.69
CA LEU A 174 2.22 -15.38 -10.23
C LEU A 174 3.17 -16.53 -9.88
N ASP A 175 4.41 -16.19 -9.56
CA ASP A 175 5.40 -17.15 -9.08
C ASP A 175 5.44 -17.26 -7.55
N GLU A 176 5.23 -16.14 -6.84
CA GLU A 176 5.35 -16.11 -5.39
C GLU A 176 4.18 -16.81 -4.67
N PRO A 177 4.49 -17.57 -3.61
CA PRO A 177 3.47 -18.30 -2.86
C PRO A 177 2.44 -17.37 -2.21
N GLU A 178 2.85 -16.18 -1.76
CA GLU A 178 1.94 -15.22 -1.14
C GLU A 178 0.93 -14.63 -2.15
N ALA A 179 1.37 -14.39 -3.38
CA ALA A 179 0.52 -13.85 -4.44
C ALA A 179 -0.46 -14.91 -4.95
N LYS A 180 0.00 -16.16 -5.15
CA LYS A 180 -0.86 -17.32 -5.47
C LYS A 180 -1.91 -17.54 -4.39
N ALA A 181 -1.48 -17.59 -3.12
CA ALA A 181 -2.37 -17.72 -1.97
C ALA A 181 -3.43 -16.59 -1.92
N SER A 182 -3.02 -15.37 -2.24
CA SER A 182 -3.93 -14.23 -2.29
C SER A 182 -4.95 -14.34 -3.42
N LEU A 183 -4.54 -14.81 -4.61
CA LEU A 183 -5.47 -15.07 -5.71
C LEU A 183 -6.46 -16.20 -5.38
N ILE A 184 -5.97 -17.30 -4.81
CA ILE A 184 -6.81 -18.45 -4.39
C ILE A 184 -7.85 -17.99 -3.37
N TRP A 185 -7.45 -17.17 -2.40
CA TRP A 185 -8.39 -16.60 -1.44
C TRP A 185 -9.48 -15.77 -2.12
N ILE A 186 -9.11 -14.91 -3.09
CA ILE A 186 -10.09 -14.11 -3.85
C ILE A 186 -11.03 -15.02 -4.65
N ILE A 187 -10.52 -16.05 -5.34
CA ILE A 187 -11.37 -16.97 -6.11
C ILE A 187 -12.31 -17.73 -5.18
N GLY A 188 -11.82 -18.23 -4.04
CA GLY A 188 -12.63 -18.98 -3.07
C GLY A 188 -13.74 -18.14 -2.44
N GLU A 189 -13.42 -16.91 -2.01
CA GLU A 189 -14.40 -16.00 -1.39
C GLU A 189 -15.52 -15.60 -2.37
N TYR A 190 -15.18 -15.46 -3.65
CA TYR A 190 -16.10 -15.03 -4.70
C TYR A 190 -16.51 -16.16 -5.65
N ALA A 191 -16.34 -17.43 -5.26
CA ALA A 191 -16.58 -18.60 -6.11
C ALA A 191 -18.02 -18.63 -6.67
N ASN A 192 -19.00 -18.24 -5.86
CA ASN A 192 -20.41 -18.18 -6.24
C ASN A 192 -20.74 -17.14 -7.33
N LYS A 193 -19.77 -16.29 -7.69
CA LYS A 193 -19.93 -15.21 -8.69
C LYS A 193 -19.00 -15.37 -9.90
N ILE A 194 -18.13 -16.37 -9.87
CA ILE A 194 -17.15 -16.65 -10.93
C ILE A 194 -17.57 -17.98 -11.57
N ASP A 195 -18.10 -17.91 -12.79
CA ASP A 195 -18.66 -19.09 -13.48
C ASP A 195 -17.65 -20.23 -13.69
N ASN A 196 -16.35 -19.91 -13.76
CA ASN A 196 -15.24 -20.86 -13.97
C ASN A 196 -14.30 -20.97 -12.75
N ALA A 197 -14.80 -20.71 -11.55
CA ALA A 197 -14.01 -20.77 -10.32
C ALA A 197 -13.40 -22.15 -10.08
N ASP A 198 -14.17 -23.20 -10.37
CA ASP A 198 -13.79 -24.60 -10.25
C ASP A 198 -12.61 -24.95 -11.17
N GLU A 199 -12.68 -24.59 -12.45
CA GLU A 199 -11.59 -24.80 -13.41
C GLU A 199 -10.32 -24.07 -12.97
N LEU A 200 -10.45 -22.83 -12.48
CA LEU A 200 -9.32 -22.04 -12.01
C LEU A 200 -8.67 -22.66 -10.77
N LEU A 201 -9.46 -23.17 -9.83
CA LEU A 201 -8.95 -23.81 -8.61
C LEU A 201 -8.30 -25.16 -8.89
N VAL A 202 -8.82 -25.95 -9.86
CA VAL A 202 -8.24 -27.25 -10.25
C VAL A 202 -6.78 -27.12 -10.69
N ILE A 203 -6.43 -26.05 -11.43
CA ILE A 203 -5.05 -25.78 -11.86
C ILE A 203 -4.09 -25.69 -10.66
N PHE A 204 -4.54 -25.09 -9.55
CA PHE A 204 -3.74 -24.99 -8.31
C PHE A 204 -3.74 -26.28 -7.49
N VAL A 205 -4.76 -27.13 -7.66
CA VAL A 205 -4.84 -28.46 -7.01
C VAL A 205 -3.87 -29.44 -7.67
N ASP A 206 -3.68 -29.35 -8.99
CA ASP A 206 -2.78 -30.24 -9.72
C ASP A 206 -1.31 -30.08 -9.26
N SER A 207 -0.90 -28.87 -8.84
CA SER A 207 0.41 -28.60 -8.25
C SER A 207 0.45 -28.68 -6.72
N PHE A 208 -0.63 -29.10 -6.05
CA PHE A 208 -0.82 -28.98 -4.60
C PHE A 208 0.34 -29.56 -3.77
N THR A 209 0.93 -30.68 -4.17
CA THR A 209 2.04 -31.31 -3.43
C THR A 209 3.35 -30.54 -3.52
N GLU A 210 3.53 -29.76 -4.59
CA GLU A 210 4.73 -28.96 -4.87
C GLU A 210 4.61 -27.52 -4.32
N GLU A 211 3.39 -27.10 -4.00
CA GLU A 211 3.10 -25.77 -3.49
C GLU A 211 3.46 -25.56 -2.00
N SER A 212 3.72 -24.30 -1.67
CA SER A 212 4.09 -23.89 -0.30
C SER A 212 2.95 -24.07 0.72
N TYR A 213 3.30 -24.14 2.01
CA TYR A 213 2.31 -24.31 3.09
C TYR A 213 1.16 -23.28 3.08
N PRO A 214 1.39 -21.97 2.90
CA PRO A 214 0.31 -20.99 2.82
C PRO A 214 -0.70 -21.29 1.69
N VAL A 215 -0.20 -21.68 0.51
CA VAL A 215 -1.03 -22.03 -0.65
C VAL A 215 -1.86 -23.29 -0.36
N ARG A 216 -1.22 -24.34 0.18
CA ARG A 216 -1.91 -25.58 0.54
C ARG A 216 -2.99 -25.37 1.60
N SER A 217 -2.71 -24.55 2.61
CA SER A 217 -3.67 -24.23 3.68
C SER A 217 -4.91 -23.52 3.13
N LEU A 218 -4.73 -22.58 2.20
CA LEU A 218 -5.83 -21.82 1.60
C LEU A 218 -6.64 -22.68 0.63
N LEU A 219 -6.00 -23.51 -0.19
CA LEU A 219 -6.70 -24.47 -1.05
C LEU A 219 -7.55 -25.42 -0.20
N PHE A 220 -7.00 -25.98 0.87
CA PHE A 220 -7.77 -26.83 1.76
C PHE A 220 -8.97 -26.11 2.37
N MET A 221 -8.82 -24.84 2.78
CA MET A 221 -9.93 -24.05 3.30
C MET A 221 -11.03 -23.83 2.26
N CYS A 222 -10.68 -23.49 1.02
CA CYS A 222 -11.64 -23.27 -0.07
C CYS A 222 -12.46 -24.54 -0.41
N PHE A 223 -11.82 -25.72 -0.39
CA PHE A 223 -12.49 -26.99 -0.70
C PHE A 223 -13.21 -27.62 0.51
N ALA A 224 -12.71 -27.44 1.73
CA ALA A 224 -13.30 -28.02 2.94
C ALA A 224 -14.53 -27.24 3.45
N PHE A 225 -14.62 -25.95 3.12
CA PHE A 225 -15.74 -25.08 3.50
C PHE A 225 -16.26 -24.32 2.27
N PRO A 226 -16.96 -24.99 1.33
CA PRO A 226 -17.62 -24.30 0.23
C PRO A 226 -18.72 -23.38 0.79
N HIS A 227 -18.65 -22.10 0.43
CA HIS A 227 -19.62 -21.06 0.82
C HIS A 227 -20.89 -21.10 -0.01
#